data_AF-L0L067-F1
#
_entry.id   AF-L0L067-F1
#
_cell.length_a   1.000
_cell.length_b   1.000
_cell.length_c   1.000
_cell.angle_alpha   90.00
_cell.angle_beta   90.00
_cell.angle_gamma   90.00
#
_symmetry.space_group_name_H-M   'P 1'
#
loop_
_entity.id
_entity.type
_entity.pdbx_description
1 polymer ?
#
loop_
_entity_poly.entity_id
_entity_poly.type
_entity_poly.pdbx_seq_one_letter_code
_entity_poly.pdbx_strand_id
1 'polypeptide(L)'
;MLNKHFTVMQILTAVYNFFRPRIAGMMVAILFLAIVLISVGFTNWNTVDQIPQNAMDQSNIQGIGMLIFTDFVIPFEILSIVLLSTLMGAIYMAKGDGTE
;
A
#
# COMPACT_ATOMS: atom_id res chain seq x y z
N MET A 1 -24.77 -4.76 46.00
CA MET A 1 -25.13 -6.19 45.82
C MET A 1 -25.13 -6.50 44.32
N LEU A 2 -24.12 -7.21 43.83
CA LEU A 2 -23.85 -7.39 42.40
C LEU A 2 -24.53 -8.67 41.88
N ASN A 3 -25.82 -8.61 41.57
CA ASN A 3 -26.55 -9.77 41.07
C ASN A 3 -26.40 -9.89 39.54
N LYS A 4 -25.24 -10.41 39.08
CA LYS A 4 -25.00 -10.74 37.67
C LYS A 4 -25.40 -12.19 37.42
N HIS A 5 -26.66 -12.42 37.06
CA HIS A 5 -27.02 -13.65 36.32
C HIS A 5 -26.51 -13.51 34.88
N PHE A 6 -25.21 -13.72 34.71
CA PHE A 6 -24.55 -13.79 33.41
C PHE A 6 -24.97 -15.11 32.75
N THR A 7 -26.08 -15.07 32.03
CA THR A 7 -26.70 -16.29 31.48
C THR A 7 -26.03 -16.63 30.16
N VAL A 8 -25.67 -17.90 29.93
CA VAL A 8 -25.01 -18.36 28.69
C VAL A 8 -25.77 -17.90 27.43
N MET A 9 -27.11 -17.87 27.51
CA MET A 9 -27.98 -17.36 26.45
C MET A 9 -27.71 -15.89 26.08
N GLN A 10 -27.35 -15.03 27.03
CA GLN A 10 -27.02 -13.63 26.78
C GLN A 10 -25.68 -13.49 26.06
N ILE A 11 -24.69 -14.33 26.40
CA ILE A 11 -23.40 -14.38 25.69
C ILE A 11 -23.63 -14.82 24.25
N LEU A 12 -24.37 -15.90 24.04
CA LEU A 12 -24.63 -16.43 22.70
C LEU A 12 -25.40 -15.44 21.82
N THR A 13 -26.41 -14.76 22.39
CA THR A 13 -27.18 -13.74 21.65
C THR A 13 -26.34 -12.49 21.37
N ALA A 14 -25.48 -12.07 22.31
CA ALA A 14 -24.57 -10.95 22.10
C ALA A 14 -23.53 -11.24 21.01
N VAL A 15 -22.96 -12.45 21.00
CA VAL A 15 -22.04 -12.93 19.95
C VAL A 15 -22.77 -12.94 18.60
N TYR A 16 -23.96 -13.54 18.53
CA TYR A 16 -24.74 -13.58 17.29
C TYR A 16 -25.08 -12.19 16.74
N ASN A 17 -25.55 -11.27 17.59
CA ASN A 17 -25.89 -9.90 17.18
C ASN A 17 -24.66 -9.04 16.84
N PHE A 18 -23.48 -9.37 17.39
CA PHE A 18 -22.22 -8.72 17.04
C PHE A 18 -21.73 -9.13 15.66
N PHE A 19 -21.85 -10.42 15.31
CA PHE A 19 -21.43 -10.93 14.00
C PHE A 19 -22.47 -10.69 12.90
N ARG A 20 -23.78 -10.78 13.18
CA ARG A 20 -24.87 -10.66 12.21
C ARG A 20 -24.80 -9.43 11.28
N PRO A 21 -24.56 -8.19 11.74
CA PRO A 21 -24.46 -7.03 10.84
C PRO A 21 -23.10 -6.92 10.13
N ARG A 22 -22.09 -7.70 10.53
CA ARG A 22 -20.70 -7.61 10.05
C ARG A 22 -20.32 -8.70 9.06
N ILE A 23 -21.16 -9.72 8.84
CA ILE A 23 -20.90 -10.85 7.92
C ILE A 23 -20.55 -10.36 6.51
N ALA A 24 -21.25 -9.34 5.98
CA ALA A 24 -20.99 -8.82 4.65
C ALA A 24 -19.59 -8.16 4.56
N GLY A 25 -19.22 -7.32 5.52
CA GLY A 25 -17.89 -6.70 5.56
C GLY A 25 -16.76 -7.73 5.78
N MET A 26 -17.02 -8.75 6.60
CA MET A 26 -16.07 -9.84 6.85
C MET A 26 -15.87 -10.69 5.59
N MET A 27 -16.93 -10.94 4.82
CA MET A 27 -16.86 -11.63 3.53
C MET A 27 -16.00 -10.85 2.52
N VAL A 28 -16.20 -9.53 2.41
CA VAL A 28 -15.39 -8.67 1.53
C VAL A 28 -13.93 -8.67 1.96
N ALA A 29 -13.64 -8.55 3.26
CA ALA A 29 -12.28 -8.59 3.79
C ALA A 29 -11.59 -9.94 3.51
N ILE A 30 -12.30 -11.06 3.70
CA ILE A 30 -11.78 -12.40 3.40
C ILE A 30 -11.51 -12.56 1.91
N LEU A 31 -12.42 -12.08 1.05
CA LEU A 31 -12.24 -12.14 -0.40
C LEU A 31 -11.04 -11.30 -0.85
N PHE A 32 -10.89 -10.08 -0.31
CA PHE A 32 -9.73 -9.24 -0.56
C PHE A 32 -8.43 -9.91 -0.12
N LEU A 33 -8.40 -10.48 1.09
CA LEU A 33 -7.24 -11.21 1.60
C LEU A 33 -6.90 -12.41 0.71
N ALA A 34 -7.90 -13.18 0.27
CA ALA A 34 -7.69 -14.31 -0.62
C ALA A 34 -7.07 -13.88 -1.96
N ILE A 35 -7.55 -12.78 -2.55
CA ILE A 35 -6.98 -12.23 -3.78
C ILE A 35 -5.52 -11.83 -3.57
N VAL A 36 -5.19 -11.15 -2.47
CA VAL A 36 -3.81 -10.75 -2.17
C VAL A 36 -2.91 -11.98 -2.01
N LEU A 37 -3.35 -13.00 -1.26
CA LEU A 37 -2.57 -14.22 -1.04
C LEU A 37 -2.32 -14.99 -2.35
N ILE A 38 -3.35 -15.11 -3.20
CA ILE A 38 -3.23 -15.72 -4.52
C ILE A 38 -2.28 -14.88 -5.38
N SER A 39 -2.46 -13.56 -5.44
CA SER A 39 -1.60 -12.68 -6.23
C SER A 39 -0.12 -12.83 -5.83
N VAL A 40 0.18 -12.79 -4.53
CA VAL A 40 1.55 -12.91 -4.03
C VAL A 40 2.12 -14.31 -4.28
N GLY A 41 1.33 -15.36 -4.07
CA GLY A 41 1.76 -16.74 -4.22
C GLY A 41 2.00 -17.19 -5.67
N PHE A 42 1.23 -16.64 -6.62
CA PHE A 42 1.36 -16.94 -8.05
C PHE A 42 2.25 -15.93 -8.80
N THR A 43 2.72 -14.87 -8.15
CA THR A 43 3.71 -13.97 -8.74
C THR A 43 5.06 -14.68 -8.80
N ASN A 44 5.64 -14.78 -10.00
CA ASN A 44 7.01 -15.25 -10.17
C ASN A 44 7.97 -14.17 -9.67
N TRP A 45 8.42 -14.31 -8.43
CA TRP A 45 9.46 -13.47 -7.86
C TRP A 45 10.81 -13.96 -8.41
N ASN A 46 11.31 -13.31 -9.47
CA ASN A 46 12.63 -13.61 -10.00
C ASN A 46 13.67 -13.39 -8.88
N THR A 47 14.42 -14.44 -8.55
CA THR A 47 15.54 -14.33 -7.61
C THR A 47 16.70 -13.58 -8.27
N VAL A 48 17.49 -12.86 -7.46
CA VAL A 48 18.60 -12.01 -7.93
C VAL A 48 19.63 -12.78 -8.78
N ASP A 49 19.68 -14.10 -8.63
CA ASP A 49 20.55 -15.00 -9.39
C ASP A 49 20.17 -15.13 -10.88
N GLN A 50 18.96 -14.70 -11.26
CA GLN A 50 18.47 -14.72 -12.64
C GLN A 50 18.74 -13.40 -13.38
N ILE A 51 19.25 -12.39 -12.69
CA ILE A 51 19.70 -11.14 -13.29
C ILE A 51 21.16 -11.36 -13.69
N PRO A 52 21.56 -11.11 -14.95
CA PRO A 52 22.96 -11.18 -15.35
C PRO A 52 23.80 -10.28 -14.44
N GLN A 53 24.46 -10.86 -13.44
CA GLN A 53 25.39 -10.13 -12.58
C GLN A 53 26.65 -9.91 -13.40
N ASN A 54 26.72 -8.77 -14.09
CA ASN A 54 28.01 -8.23 -14.47
C ASN A 54 28.76 -7.92 -13.17
N ALA A 55 29.58 -8.86 -12.72
CA ALA A 55 30.40 -8.76 -11.50
C ALA A 55 31.39 -7.58 -11.53
N MET A 56 31.52 -6.89 -12.66
CA MET A 56 32.35 -5.70 -12.84
C MET A 56 31.61 -4.38 -12.62
N ASP A 57 30.27 -4.37 -12.63
CA ASP A 57 29.44 -3.16 -12.48
C ASP A 57 28.48 -3.30 -11.30
N GLN A 58 29.05 -3.38 -10.10
CA GLN A 58 28.31 -3.41 -8.85
C GLN A 58 27.50 -2.12 -8.60
N SER A 59 27.77 -1.05 -9.34
CA SER A 59 27.04 0.22 -9.35
C SER A 59 26.16 0.33 -10.60
N ASN A 60 24.90 -0.13 -10.51
CA ASN A 60 23.92 -0.07 -11.60
C ASN A 60 23.30 1.34 -11.80
N ILE A 61 23.95 2.40 -11.31
CA ILE A 61 23.43 3.78 -11.43
C ILE A 61 23.40 4.19 -12.91
N GLN A 62 24.42 3.83 -13.69
CA GLN A 62 24.48 4.13 -15.12
C GLN A 62 23.36 3.40 -15.89
N GLY A 63 23.12 2.12 -15.60
CA GLY A 63 22.07 1.33 -16.25
C GLY A 63 20.67 1.87 -15.94
N ILE A 64 20.41 2.19 -14.67
CA ILE A 64 19.15 2.84 -14.27
C ILE A 64 19.00 4.21 -14.93
N GLY A 65 20.07 5.01 -14.97
CA GLY A 65 20.06 6.31 -15.64
C GLY A 65 19.71 6.20 -17.13
N MET A 66 20.32 5.24 -17.84
CA MET A 66 19.99 4.96 -19.24
C MET A 66 18.52 4.59 -19.41
N LEU A 67 18.00 3.63 -18.63
CA LEU A 67 16.60 3.21 -18.70
C LEU A 67 15.62 4.37 -18.41
N ILE A 68 15.91 5.21 -17.41
CA ILE A 68 15.08 6.37 -17.07
C ILE A 68 15.04 7.37 -18.23
N PHE A 69 16.17 7.63 -18.88
CA PHE A 69 16.26 8.64 -19.94
C PHE A 69 15.98 8.10 -21.36
N THR A 70 15.81 6.78 -21.55
CA THR A 70 15.42 6.19 -22.84
C THR A 70 14.02 5.61 -22.79
N ASP A 71 13.82 4.54 -22.03
CA ASP A 71 12.63 3.69 -22.10
C ASP A 71 11.51 4.23 -21.19
N PHE A 72 11.90 4.86 -20.09
CA PHE A 72 11.01 5.40 -19.07
C PHE A 72 10.98 6.94 -19.05
N VAL A 73 11.26 7.58 -20.19
CA VAL A 73 11.27 9.05 -20.29
C VAL A 73 9.92 9.68 -19.96
N ILE A 74 8.83 9.14 -20.52
CA ILE A 74 7.47 9.64 -20.29
C ILE A 74 7.05 9.55 -18.82
N PRO A 75 7.18 8.39 -18.13
CA PRO A 75 6.86 8.34 -16.70
C PRO A 75 7.78 9.21 -15.84
N PHE A 76 9.05 9.39 -16.22
CA PHE A 76 9.96 10.32 -15.53
C PHE A 76 9.51 11.78 -15.67
N GLU A 77 9.02 12.20 -16.83
CA GLU A 77 8.49 13.55 -17.04
C GLU A 77 7.25 13.83 -16.20
N ILE A 78 6.31 12.88 -16.13
CA ILE A 78 5.12 13.00 -15.28
C ILE A 78 5.53 13.12 -13.82
N LEU A 79 6.45 12.27 -13.36
CA LEU A 79 6.99 12.35 -12.00
C LEU A 79 7.64 13.72 -11.73
N SER A 80 8.39 14.26 -12.70
CA SER A 80 9.05 15.55 -12.58
C SER A 80 8.04 16.70 -12.41
N ILE A 81 6.93 16.67 -13.15
CA ILE A 81 5.84 17.65 -13.00
C ILE A 81 5.16 17.50 -11.63
N VAL A 82 4.93 16.27 -11.16
CA VAL A 82 4.37 16.01 -9.82
C VAL A 82 5.29 16.57 -8.73
N LEU A 83 6.60 16.33 -8.83
CA LEU A 83 7.58 16.85 -7.88
C LEU A 83 7.65 18.37 -7.92
N LEU A 84 7.64 18.97 -9.12
CA LEU A 84 7.61 20.42 -9.28
C LEU A 84 6.34 21.03 -8.67
N SER A 85 5.17 20.45 -8.96
CA SER A 85 3.88 20.87 -8.39
C SER A 85 3.86 20.74 -6.87
N THR A 86 4.46 19.67 -6.34
CA THR A 86 4.60 19.44 -4.89
C THR A 86 5.46 20.53 -4.26
N LEU A 87 6.59 20.88 -4.87
CA LEU A 87 7.46 21.94 -4.38
C LEU A 87 6.75 23.31 -4.41
N MET A 88 6.00 23.60 -5.47
CA MET A 88 5.17 24.81 -5.52
C MET A 88 4.09 24.82 -4.43
N GLY A 89 3.42 23.69 -4.18
CA GLY A 89 2.46 23.54 -3.08
C GLY A 89 3.09 23.72 -1.70
N ALA A 90 4.29 23.17 -1.50
CA ALA A 90 5.05 23.33 -0.26
C ALA A 90 5.46 24.79 -0.03
N ILE A 91 5.94 25.48 -1.07
CA ILE A 91 6.26 26.92 -0.99
C ILE A 91 5.01 27.74 -0.69
N TYR A 92 3.89 27.46 -1.36
CA TYR A 92 2.62 28.16 -1.11
C TYR A 92 2.19 28.01 0.36
N MET A 93 2.28 26.79 0.91
CA MET A 93 1.97 26.51 2.30
C MET A 93 2.95 27.20 3.26
N ALA A 94 4.24 27.21 2.94
CA ALA A 94 5.26 27.87 3.75
C ALA A 94 5.19 29.40 3.71
N LYS A 95 4.65 29.98 2.64
CA LYS A 95 4.48 31.43 2.50
C LYS A 95 3.59 32.01 3.60
N GLY A 96 2.62 31.21 4.09
CA GLY A 96 1.58 31.70 4.99
C GLY A 96 0.69 32.75 4.33
N ASP A 97 -0.48 32.95 4.91
CA ASP A 97 -1.32 34.11 4.70
C ASP A 97 -0.60 35.27 5.37
N GLY A 98 -0.27 36.34 4.62
CA GLY A 98 0.41 37.54 5.16
C GLY A 98 -0.47 38.37 6.10
N THR A 99 -1.31 37.73 6.90
CA THR A 99 -2.16 38.32 7.92
C THR A 99 -1.74 37.77 9.28
N GLU A 100 -0.94 38.59 9.96
CA GLU A 100 -0.44 38.50 11.35
C GLU A 100 0.78 37.60 11.61
#